data_AF-A0A522AQZ7-F1
#
_entry.id   AF-A0A522AQZ7-F1
#
_cell.length_a   1.000
_cell.length_b   1.000
_cell.length_c   1.000
_cell.angle_alpha   90.00
_cell.angle_beta   90.00
_cell.angle_gamma   90.00
#
_symmetry.space_group_name_H-M   'P 1'
#
loop_
_entity.id
_entity.type
_entity.pdbx_description
1 polymer ?
#
loop_
_entity_poly.entity_id
_entity_poly.type
_entity_poly.pdbx_seq_one_letter_code
_entity_poly.pdbx_strand_id
1 'polypeptide(L)'
;MKFARHYTGKHKILARYRSYHGATLGAMTLTGDPRRWANEPGIVGVVRYPDTHRWGEAEPRPVAESLQGLEDVIRYEGAATIAAVFLETIVGTNGILIPPDGYIAGVREICDRNGILMVADEVMAGFGRTGKWFAIDHAGVTPDLMTMAKGLTSSYLPLGAVAMRPHIAEAFESKMFYGGLTYSSHPVSLAASLATIRVYEEDGLIENAARLGPVMRAHHERLAAKHPSVGAHRNLGLFGILDLVRSRDPWTPMTAFNGTSDEMKAIGKYLRDNGVYAMLANNSIHTNPPLCITEAQLAEGFEVIDAALDIADQAVTG
;
A
#
# COMPACT_ATOMS: atom_id res chain seq x y z
N MET A 1 13.12 10.45 3.31
CA MET A 1 13.78 11.47 2.45
C MET A 1 15.03 12.08 3.07
N LYS A 2 14.94 12.77 4.23
CA LYS A 2 16.10 13.48 4.81
C LYS A 2 17.31 12.55 5.02
N PHE A 3 17.13 11.39 5.64
CA PHE A 3 18.18 10.38 5.80
C PHE A 3 18.86 10.04 4.47
N ALA A 4 18.09 9.67 3.45
CA ALA A 4 18.63 9.33 2.13
C ALA A 4 19.45 10.46 1.49
N ARG A 5 18.94 11.69 1.50
CA ARG A 5 19.65 12.86 0.93
C ARG A 5 20.95 13.17 1.68
N HIS A 6 20.92 13.16 3.01
CA HIS A 6 22.11 13.46 3.82
C HIS A 6 23.16 12.34 3.76
N TYR A 7 22.71 11.09 3.71
CA TYR A 7 23.60 9.93 3.61
C TYR A 7 24.32 9.90 2.25
N THR A 8 23.57 10.03 1.16
CA THR A 8 24.10 9.89 -0.21
C THR A 8 24.72 11.17 -0.78
N GLY A 9 24.34 12.34 -0.27
CA GLY A 9 24.65 13.64 -0.89
C GLY A 9 23.84 13.93 -2.18
N LYS A 10 22.98 13.00 -2.61
CA LYS A 10 22.15 13.11 -3.81
C LYS A 10 20.80 13.77 -3.45
N HIS A 11 20.12 14.38 -4.42
CA HIS A 11 18.93 15.20 -4.15
C HIS A 11 17.60 14.54 -4.55
N LYS A 12 17.55 13.89 -5.72
CA LYS A 12 16.28 13.41 -6.27
C LYS A 12 15.77 12.19 -5.50
N ILE A 13 14.46 12.10 -5.35
CA ILE A 13 13.75 10.93 -4.80
C ILE A 13 12.79 10.45 -5.87
N LEU A 14 12.82 9.15 -6.18
CA LEU A 14 11.85 8.54 -7.06
C LEU A 14 10.67 8.01 -6.24
N ALA A 15 9.45 8.23 -6.71
CA ALA A 15 8.22 7.65 -6.15
C ALA A 15 7.28 7.22 -7.28
N ARG A 16 6.40 6.26 -7.02
CA ARG A 16 5.48 5.75 -8.06
C ARG A 16 4.26 6.63 -8.24
N TYR A 17 3.70 6.63 -9.44
CA TYR A 17 2.28 6.99 -9.59
C TYR A 17 1.41 6.05 -8.75
N ARG A 18 0.21 6.51 -8.36
CA ARG A 18 -0.73 5.78 -7.49
C ARG A 18 -0.23 5.44 -6.08
N SER A 19 0.98 5.80 -5.67
CA SER A 19 1.42 5.60 -4.28
C SER A 19 0.81 6.61 -3.32
N TYR A 20 0.85 6.32 -2.02
CA TYR A 20 0.58 7.26 -0.94
C TYR A 20 1.63 7.17 0.16
N HIS A 21 2.26 8.31 0.46
CA HIS A 21 3.36 8.40 1.44
C HIS A 21 3.08 9.36 2.60
N GLY A 22 1.89 9.95 2.66
CA GLY A 22 1.45 10.83 3.75
C GLY A 22 1.01 12.22 3.30
N ALA A 23 0.65 13.05 4.27
CA ALA A 23 -0.06 14.31 4.01
C ALA A 23 0.72 15.60 4.37
N THR A 24 1.95 15.50 4.88
CA THR A 24 2.83 16.69 5.00
C THR A 24 3.27 17.16 3.62
N LEU A 25 3.65 18.43 3.43
CA LEU A 25 4.02 18.93 2.09
C LEU A 25 5.05 18.05 1.37
N GLY A 26 6.10 17.61 2.07
CA GLY A 26 7.10 16.70 1.50
C GLY A 26 6.57 15.30 1.18
N ALA A 27 5.74 14.73 2.05
CA ALA A 27 5.15 13.40 1.85
C ALA A 27 4.04 13.39 0.80
N MET A 28 3.25 14.47 0.72
CA MET A 28 2.26 14.71 -0.32
C MET A 28 2.95 14.92 -1.68
N THR A 29 4.12 15.57 -1.68
CA THR A 29 4.94 15.66 -2.90
C THR A 29 5.47 14.30 -3.35
N LEU A 30 5.70 13.33 -2.45
CA LEU A 30 6.02 11.94 -2.84
C LEU A 30 4.79 11.17 -3.32
N THR A 31 3.61 11.48 -2.79
CA THR A 31 2.36 10.79 -3.10
C THR A 31 2.07 10.84 -4.61
N GLY A 32 1.75 9.68 -5.18
CA GLY A 32 1.45 9.47 -6.59
C GLY A 32 -0.02 9.57 -6.95
N ASP A 33 -0.89 9.83 -5.97
CA ASP A 33 -2.34 9.85 -6.12
C ASP A 33 -2.94 11.27 -6.22
N PRO A 34 -4.24 11.40 -6.53
CA PRO A 34 -4.90 12.67 -6.78
C PRO A 34 -4.91 13.68 -5.65
N ARG A 35 -4.74 13.26 -4.38
CA ARG A 35 -4.68 14.19 -3.25
C ARG A 35 -3.54 15.18 -3.39
N ARG A 36 -2.49 14.80 -4.10
CA ARG A 36 -1.39 15.69 -4.46
C ARG A 36 -1.84 16.90 -5.27
N TRP A 37 -2.75 16.75 -6.24
CA TRP A 37 -3.05 17.82 -7.21
C TRP A 37 -3.50 19.12 -6.55
N ALA A 38 -4.31 19.02 -5.50
CA ALA A 38 -4.77 20.18 -4.73
C ALA A 38 -3.70 20.76 -3.78
N ASN A 39 -2.58 20.06 -3.60
CA ASN A 39 -1.46 20.44 -2.73
C ASN A 39 -0.22 20.88 -3.53
N GLU A 40 -0.37 21.12 -4.84
CA GLU A 40 0.71 21.59 -5.70
C GLU A 40 0.76 23.12 -5.79
N PRO A 41 1.96 23.71 -6.00
CA PRO A 41 3.26 23.05 -6.17
C PRO A 41 3.86 22.49 -4.87
N GLY A 42 4.57 21.36 -4.99
CA GLY A 42 5.25 20.68 -3.88
C GLY A 42 6.74 21.05 -3.75
N ILE A 43 7.49 20.25 -2.99
CA ILE A 43 8.96 20.37 -2.92
C ILE A 43 9.64 19.96 -4.23
N VAL A 44 10.82 20.51 -4.52
CA VAL A 44 11.61 20.08 -5.68
C VAL A 44 12.34 18.76 -5.43
N GLY A 45 12.76 18.12 -6.52
CA GLY A 45 13.58 16.91 -6.47
C GLY A 45 12.79 15.64 -6.15
N VAL A 46 11.51 15.58 -6.51
CA VAL A 46 10.74 14.33 -6.55
C VAL A 46 10.37 14.05 -8.00
N VAL A 47 10.71 12.84 -8.46
CA VAL A 47 10.43 12.37 -9.82
C VAL A 47 9.54 11.15 -9.75
N ARG A 48 8.60 11.03 -10.70
CA ARG A 48 7.63 9.93 -10.73
C ARG A 48 7.97 8.91 -11.79
N TYR A 49 7.79 7.65 -11.46
CA TYR A 49 7.86 6.54 -12.40
C TYR A 49 6.52 5.76 -12.43
N PRO A 50 6.23 5.03 -13.53
CA PRO A 50 4.99 4.27 -13.66
C PRO A 50 4.79 3.24 -12.54
N ASP A 51 3.54 3.00 -12.17
CA ASP A 51 3.19 1.87 -11.31
C ASP A 51 3.07 0.58 -12.15
N THR A 52 3.19 -0.57 -11.48
CA THR A 52 2.93 -1.90 -12.05
C THR A 52 1.48 -2.08 -12.51
N HIS A 53 0.53 -1.36 -11.91
CA HIS A 53 -0.89 -1.42 -12.29
C HIS A 53 -1.33 -0.12 -12.96
N ARG A 54 -1.75 -0.21 -14.22
CA ARG A 54 -2.42 0.90 -14.90
C ARG A 54 -3.85 1.03 -14.37
N TRP A 55 -4.36 2.26 -14.34
CA TRP A 55 -5.79 2.48 -14.09
C TRP A 55 -6.61 1.87 -15.24
N GLY A 56 -7.69 1.17 -14.91
CA GLY A 56 -8.54 0.53 -15.92
C GLY A 56 -7.97 -0.76 -16.49
N GLU A 57 -7.02 -1.41 -15.81
CA GLU A 57 -6.57 -2.76 -16.11
C GLU A 57 -6.79 -3.65 -14.88
N ALA A 58 -7.18 -4.91 -15.10
CA ALA A 58 -7.44 -5.88 -14.04
C ALA A 58 -6.15 -6.40 -13.39
N GLU A 59 -5.15 -6.68 -14.24
CA GLU A 59 -3.91 -7.35 -13.90
C GLU A 59 -2.71 -6.38 -13.91
N PRO A 60 -1.64 -6.67 -13.15
CA PRO A 60 -0.39 -5.94 -13.27
C PRO A 60 0.25 -6.13 -14.65
N ARG A 61 1.03 -5.13 -15.07
CA ARG A 61 1.91 -5.22 -16.23
C ARG A 61 3.01 -6.28 -15.99
N PRO A 62 3.54 -6.90 -17.05
CA PRO A 62 4.68 -7.82 -16.93
C PRO A 62 5.84 -7.20 -16.14
N VAL A 63 6.53 -8.03 -15.35
CA VAL A 63 7.64 -7.58 -14.50
C VAL A 63 8.74 -6.87 -15.29
N ALA A 64 9.10 -7.38 -16.47
CA ALA A 64 10.13 -6.79 -17.32
C ALA A 64 9.76 -5.37 -17.77
N GLU A 65 8.51 -5.13 -18.15
CA GLU A 65 8.02 -3.81 -18.53
C GLU A 65 8.00 -2.85 -17.33
N SER A 66 7.52 -3.33 -16.18
CA SER A 66 7.47 -2.53 -14.95
C SER A 66 8.86 -2.09 -14.47
N LEU A 67 9.86 -2.98 -14.58
CA LEU A 67 11.26 -2.67 -14.25
C LEU A 67 11.88 -1.72 -15.28
N GLN A 68 11.58 -1.92 -16.58
CA GLN A 68 12.05 -1.04 -17.64
C GLN A 68 11.58 0.41 -17.43
N GLY A 69 10.34 0.60 -17.00
CA GLY A 69 9.81 1.92 -16.66
C GLY A 69 10.58 2.66 -15.56
N LEU A 70 11.12 1.94 -14.56
CA LEU A 70 11.99 2.52 -13.54
C LEU A 70 13.39 2.81 -14.09
N GLU A 71 13.99 1.87 -14.82
CA GLU A 71 15.32 2.03 -15.43
C GLU A 71 15.37 3.22 -16.40
N ASP A 72 14.33 3.43 -17.22
CA ASP A 72 14.28 4.56 -18.13
C ASP A 72 14.26 5.89 -17.37
N VAL A 73 13.46 6.01 -16.29
CA VAL A 73 13.46 7.20 -15.44
C VAL A 73 14.82 7.43 -14.78
N ILE A 74 15.47 6.38 -14.27
CA ILE A 74 16.82 6.48 -13.70
C ILE A 74 17.82 6.98 -14.75
N ARG A 75 17.73 6.47 -16.00
CA ARG A 75 18.58 6.89 -17.11
C ARG A 75 18.38 8.37 -17.45
N TYR A 76 17.12 8.81 -17.55
CA TYR A 76 16.80 10.20 -17.93
C TYR A 76 17.18 11.20 -16.84
N GLU A 77 17.02 10.84 -15.57
CA GLU A 77 17.34 11.71 -14.44
C GLU A 77 18.82 11.67 -14.05
N GLY A 78 19.52 10.60 -14.44
CA GLY A 78 20.91 10.31 -14.08
C GLY A 78 21.04 9.74 -12.67
N ALA A 79 21.47 8.48 -12.55
CA ALA A 79 21.65 7.73 -11.29
C ALA A 79 22.48 8.46 -10.22
N ALA A 80 23.47 9.25 -10.64
CA ALA A 80 24.30 10.06 -9.75
C ALA A 80 23.54 11.16 -9.00
N THR A 81 22.32 11.51 -9.44
CA THR A 81 21.51 12.57 -8.83
C THR A 81 20.40 12.06 -7.91
N ILE A 82 20.16 10.73 -7.90
CA ILE A 82 19.04 10.09 -7.21
C ILE A 82 19.49 9.47 -5.89
N ALA A 83 18.94 9.97 -4.78
CA ALA A 83 19.23 9.47 -3.44
C ALA A 83 18.49 8.18 -3.12
N ALA A 84 17.22 8.07 -3.51
CA ALA A 84 16.40 6.92 -3.15
C ALA A 84 15.23 6.65 -4.10
N VAL A 85 14.80 5.40 -4.15
CA VAL A 85 13.50 4.96 -4.65
C VAL A 85 12.59 4.65 -3.47
N PHE A 86 11.43 5.32 -3.41
CA PHE A 86 10.36 5.06 -2.44
C PHE A 86 9.29 4.18 -3.09
N LEU A 87 8.91 3.10 -2.41
CA LEU A 87 7.82 2.24 -2.81
C LEU A 87 7.07 1.71 -1.59
N GLU A 88 5.74 1.77 -1.62
CA GLU A 88 4.94 0.84 -0.82
C GLU A 88 5.17 -0.57 -1.34
N THR A 89 5.47 -1.56 -0.50
CA THR A 89 5.64 -2.94 -1.02
C THR A 89 4.37 -3.41 -1.74
N ILE A 90 3.22 -3.05 -1.18
CA ILE A 90 1.90 -3.18 -1.81
C ILE A 90 1.21 -1.82 -1.63
N VAL A 91 0.83 -1.18 -2.74
CA VAL A 91 0.11 0.10 -2.68
C VAL A 91 -1.24 -0.13 -2.03
N GLY A 92 -1.48 0.50 -0.87
CA GLY A 92 -2.67 0.23 -0.08
C GLY A 92 -3.91 0.97 -0.58
N THR A 93 -3.98 2.25 -0.23
CA THR A 93 -5.15 3.12 -0.44
C THR A 93 -5.68 3.13 -1.86
N ASN A 94 -4.80 3.02 -2.86
CA ASN A 94 -5.15 3.23 -4.27
C ASN A 94 -5.41 1.95 -5.05
N GLY A 95 -5.62 0.81 -4.35
CA GLY A 95 -6.20 -0.38 -4.96
C GLY A 95 -5.64 -1.73 -4.52
N ILE A 96 -4.90 -1.82 -3.41
CA ILE A 96 -4.18 -3.05 -2.99
C ILE A 96 -3.41 -3.63 -4.18
N LEU A 97 -2.50 -2.82 -4.72
CA LEU A 97 -1.78 -3.13 -5.95
C LEU A 97 -0.61 -4.05 -5.61
N ILE A 98 -0.85 -5.36 -5.70
CA ILE A 98 0.12 -6.42 -5.40
C ILE A 98 1.06 -6.54 -6.60
N PRO A 99 2.33 -6.11 -6.51
CA PRO A 99 3.22 -6.13 -7.65
C PRO A 99 3.44 -7.57 -8.15
N PRO A 100 3.74 -7.75 -9.45
CA PRO A 100 4.03 -9.08 -9.99
C PRO A 100 5.31 -9.66 -9.35
N ASP A 101 5.37 -10.99 -9.27
CA ASP A 101 6.53 -11.69 -8.71
C ASP A 101 7.84 -11.26 -9.37
N GLY A 102 8.89 -11.13 -8.56
CA GLY A 102 10.20 -10.65 -9.01
C GLY A 102 10.34 -9.13 -9.14
N TYR A 103 9.25 -8.35 -9.14
CA TYR A 103 9.35 -6.88 -9.28
C TYR A 103 10.13 -6.23 -8.14
N ILE A 104 9.81 -6.55 -6.89
CA ILE A 104 10.47 -5.96 -5.72
C ILE A 104 11.96 -6.34 -5.67
N ALA A 105 12.30 -7.60 -6.01
CA ALA A 105 13.67 -8.06 -6.15
C ALA A 105 14.40 -7.32 -7.28
N GLY A 106 13.77 -7.15 -8.44
CA GLY A 106 14.34 -6.37 -9.54
C GLY A 106 14.59 -4.91 -9.18
N VAL A 107 13.69 -4.26 -8.43
CA VAL A 107 13.90 -2.88 -7.94
C VAL A 107 15.11 -2.82 -7.00
N ARG A 108 15.29 -3.82 -6.12
CA ARG A 108 16.47 -3.92 -5.26
C ARG A 108 17.76 -4.00 -6.08
N GLU A 109 17.81 -4.88 -7.07
CA GLU A 109 18.98 -5.03 -7.95
C GLU A 109 19.29 -3.73 -8.72
N ILE A 110 18.25 -3.06 -9.24
CA ILE A 110 18.40 -1.75 -9.91
C ILE A 110 19.01 -0.72 -8.94
N CYS A 111 18.51 -0.66 -7.71
CA CYS A 111 19.01 0.26 -6.69
C CYS A 111 20.49 -0.02 -6.37
N ASP A 112 20.86 -1.29 -6.22
CA ASP A 112 22.23 -1.72 -5.89
C ASP A 112 23.22 -1.32 -6.99
N ARG A 113 22.90 -1.61 -8.26
CA ARG A 113 23.77 -1.28 -9.41
C ARG A 113 24.00 0.22 -9.57
N ASN A 114 23.05 1.04 -9.14
CA ASN A 114 23.07 2.50 -9.33
C ASN A 114 23.50 3.28 -8.07
N GLY A 115 23.78 2.60 -6.97
CA GLY A 115 24.05 3.24 -5.68
C GLY A 115 22.90 4.15 -5.23
N ILE A 116 21.67 3.69 -5.41
CA ILE A 116 20.43 4.36 -4.99
C ILE A 116 19.88 3.61 -3.78
N LEU A 117 19.40 4.32 -2.76
CA LEU A 117 18.78 3.65 -1.61
C LEU A 117 17.36 3.17 -1.95
N MET A 118 17.01 1.96 -1.53
CA MET A 118 15.63 1.46 -1.57
C MET A 118 14.93 1.78 -0.25
N VAL A 119 13.77 2.43 -0.32
CA VAL A 119 12.91 2.71 0.82
C VAL A 119 11.60 1.96 0.69
N ALA A 120 11.36 1.02 1.60
CA ALA A 120 10.11 0.28 1.70
C ALA A 120 9.14 1.02 2.62
N ASP A 121 8.00 1.42 2.09
CA ASP A 121 6.91 1.99 2.86
C ASP A 121 5.95 0.89 3.32
N GLU A 122 6.15 0.44 4.55
CA GLU A 122 5.39 -0.63 5.20
C GLU A 122 4.29 -0.08 6.13
N VAL A 123 3.98 1.22 6.02
CA VAL A 123 3.02 1.89 6.90
C VAL A 123 1.62 1.27 6.86
N MET A 124 1.19 0.69 5.73
CA MET A 124 -0.12 0.02 5.62
C MET A 124 -0.04 -1.50 5.54
N ALA A 125 0.99 -2.03 4.89
CA ALA A 125 1.14 -3.46 4.60
C ALA A 125 1.97 -4.24 5.65
N GLY A 126 2.69 -3.52 6.53
CA GLY A 126 3.46 -4.10 7.62
C GLY A 126 2.61 -4.54 8.80
N PHE A 127 3.29 -5.11 9.79
CA PHE A 127 2.73 -5.66 11.03
C PHE A 127 1.65 -6.72 10.78
N GLY A 128 1.94 -7.73 9.96
CA GLY A 128 1.08 -8.91 9.83
C GLY A 128 -0.05 -8.82 8.80
N ARG A 129 -0.32 -7.63 8.25
CA ARG A 129 -1.44 -7.39 7.30
C ARG A 129 -1.45 -8.38 6.13
N THR A 130 -0.28 -8.76 5.63
CA THR A 130 -0.11 -9.65 4.48
C THR A 130 0.20 -11.11 4.85
N GLY A 131 0.07 -11.48 6.13
CA GLY A 131 0.45 -12.82 6.62
C GLY A 131 1.96 -13.01 6.86
N LYS A 132 2.74 -11.93 6.77
CA LYS A 132 4.14 -11.85 7.26
C LYS A 132 4.29 -10.58 8.09
N TRP A 133 5.35 -10.49 8.89
CA TRP A 133 5.67 -9.31 9.68
C TRP A 133 5.70 -8.04 8.82
N PHE A 134 6.41 -8.07 7.71
CA PHE A 134 6.40 -7.00 6.72
C PHE A 134 6.09 -7.54 5.32
N ALA A 135 5.43 -6.76 4.49
CA ALA A 135 5.09 -7.22 3.14
C ALA A 135 6.35 -7.49 2.31
N ILE A 136 7.44 -6.75 2.53
CA ILE A 136 8.72 -6.92 1.83
C ILE A 136 9.36 -8.29 2.07
N ASP A 137 9.01 -8.96 3.18
CA ASP A 137 9.47 -10.31 3.50
C ASP A 137 8.94 -11.35 2.50
N HIS A 138 7.85 -11.06 1.78
CA HIS A 138 7.38 -11.90 0.67
C HIS A 138 8.36 -11.93 -0.49
N ALA A 139 9.10 -10.84 -0.72
CA ALA A 139 10.10 -10.75 -1.78
C ALA A 139 11.49 -11.25 -1.35
N GLY A 140 11.71 -11.55 -0.06
CA GLY A 140 13.04 -11.92 0.45
C GLY A 140 14.07 -10.78 0.32
N VAL A 141 13.62 -9.53 0.26
CA VAL A 141 14.46 -8.35 0.06
C VAL A 141 14.63 -7.59 1.37
N THR A 142 15.82 -7.09 1.64
CA THR A 142 16.06 -6.14 2.75
C THR A 142 16.28 -4.73 2.20
N PRO A 143 15.40 -3.76 2.50
CA PRO A 143 15.54 -2.39 2.04
C PRO A 143 16.67 -1.65 2.78
N ASP A 144 17.02 -0.46 2.34
CA ASP A 144 17.99 0.40 3.02
C ASP A 144 17.34 1.17 4.18
N LEU A 145 16.11 1.64 3.93
CA LEU A 145 15.24 2.28 4.92
C LEU A 145 13.85 1.65 4.87
N MET A 146 13.14 1.62 5.99
CA MET A 146 11.75 1.19 6.05
C MET A 146 10.92 2.17 6.88
N THR A 147 9.77 2.63 6.36
CA THR A 147 8.83 3.46 7.11
C THR A 147 7.72 2.62 7.72
N MET A 148 7.40 2.90 8.98
CA MET A 148 6.44 2.13 9.79
C MET A 148 5.53 3.08 10.58
N ALA A 149 4.26 2.72 10.72
CA ALA A 149 3.26 3.39 11.57
C ALA A 149 2.05 2.44 11.71
N LYS A 150 0.82 2.96 11.88
CA LYS A 150 -0.45 2.21 11.91
C LYS A 150 -0.40 0.95 12.79
N GLY A 151 -0.17 -0.21 12.19
CA GLY A 151 -0.05 -1.51 12.86
C GLY A 151 1.03 -1.53 13.94
N LEU A 152 2.06 -0.67 13.84
CA LEU A 152 3.10 -0.50 14.86
C LEU A 152 2.55 -0.32 16.28
N THR A 153 1.40 0.36 16.41
CA THR A 153 0.72 0.56 17.70
C THR A 153 -0.72 0.09 17.65
N SER A 154 -1.14 -0.62 16.59
CA SER A 154 -2.56 -0.86 16.27
C SER A 154 -3.43 0.40 16.40
N SER A 155 -2.85 1.56 16.08
CA SER A 155 -3.46 2.89 16.24
C SER A 155 -3.87 3.29 17.67
N TYR A 156 -3.46 2.56 18.72
CA TYR A 156 -3.74 2.95 20.11
C TYR A 156 -3.12 4.30 20.48
N LEU A 157 -1.91 4.57 19.98
CA LEU A 157 -1.23 5.85 20.14
C LEU A 157 -0.47 6.25 18.87
N PRO A 158 -0.32 7.55 18.58
CA PRO A 158 0.47 8.01 17.44
C PRO A 158 1.94 7.61 17.59
N LEU A 159 2.43 6.85 16.61
CA LEU A 159 3.85 6.54 16.45
C LEU A 159 4.15 6.30 14.98
N GLY A 160 5.20 6.94 14.50
CA GLY A 160 5.84 6.60 13.23
C GLY A 160 7.32 6.30 13.49
N ALA A 161 7.89 5.40 12.72
CA ALA A 161 9.27 4.98 12.84
C ALA A 161 9.91 4.84 11.45
N VAL A 162 11.24 5.03 11.41
CA VAL A 162 12.07 4.73 10.26
C VAL A 162 13.16 3.77 10.71
N ALA A 163 13.12 2.53 10.23
CA ALA A 163 14.25 1.61 10.37
C ALA A 163 15.27 1.92 9.28
N MET A 164 16.55 1.68 9.58
CA MET A 164 17.65 1.90 8.65
C MET A 164 18.73 0.83 8.83
N ARG A 165 19.46 0.53 7.76
CA ARG A 165 20.62 -0.37 7.83
C ARG A 165 21.73 0.20 8.74
N PRO A 166 22.51 -0.65 9.44
CA PRO A 166 23.55 -0.22 10.36
C PRO A 166 24.54 0.79 9.77
N HIS A 167 25.05 0.54 8.56
CA HIS A 167 26.00 1.43 7.91
C HIS A 167 25.44 2.85 7.62
N ILE A 168 24.11 2.99 7.48
CA ILE A 168 23.46 4.31 7.33
C ILE A 168 23.40 4.99 8.69
N ALA A 169 23.02 4.27 9.74
CA ALA A 169 23.01 4.78 11.10
C ALA A 169 24.40 5.25 11.55
N GLU A 170 25.43 4.42 11.33
CA GLU A 170 26.84 4.71 11.65
C GLU A 170 27.33 5.99 11.00
N ALA A 171 26.88 6.30 9.77
CA ALA A 171 27.24 7.55 9.12
C ALA A 171 26.73 8.79 9.87
N PHE A 172 25.63 8.68 10.62
CA PHE A 172 25.07 9.77 11.43
C PHE A 172 25.66 9.87 12.85
N GLU A 173 26.52 8.94 13.27
CA GLU A 173 27.33 9.09 14.49
C GLU A 173 28.32 10.25 14.39
N SER A 174 28.81 10.52 13.17
CA SER A 174 29.74 11.62 12.88
C SER A 174 29.13 12.77 12.07
N LYS A 175 27.99 12.54 11.39
CA LYS A 175 27.28 13.57 10.60
C LYS A 175 26.05 14.07 11.35
N MET A 176 25.97 15.38 11.55
CA MET A 176 24.78 16.02 12.12
C MET A 176 23.53 15.75 11.26
N PHE A 177 22.48 15.19 11.87
CA PHE A 177 21.18 15.05 11.24
C PHE A 177 20.29 16.26 11.54
N TYR A 178 19.93 17.02 10.50
CA TYR A 178 19.06 18.21 10.61
C TYR A 178 17.57 17.83 10.61
N GLY A 179 17.17 17.03 11.60
CA GLY A 179 15.78 16.66 11.84
C GLY A 179 15.54 16.39 13.32
N GLY A 180 14.32 16.67 13.78
CA GLY A 180 13.89 16.45 15.14
C GLY A 180 12.41 16.75 15.29
N LEU A 181 11.75 16.02 16.18
CA LEU A 181 10.36 16.23 16.57
C LEU A 181 10.33 16.22 18.10
N THR A 182 9.57 17.14 18.72
CA THR A 182 9.46 17.21 20.19
C THR A 182 9.02 15.88 20.81
N TYR A 183 8.14 15.15 20.13
CA TYR A 183 7.64 13.85 20.57
C TYR A 183 8.37 12.65 19.94
N SER A 184 9.56 12.87 19.37
CA SER A 184 10.40 11.76 18.93
C SER A 184 10.68 10.83 20.10
N SER A 185 10.46 9.53 19.92
CA SER A 185 10.63 8.52 20.96
C SER A 185 9.77 8.75 22.21
N HIS A 186 8.53 9.26 22.05
CA HIS A 186 7.61 9.46 23.16
C HIS A 186 7.38 8.15 23.94
N PRO A 187 7.69 8.09 25.26
CA PRO A 187 7.80 6.83 26.00
C PRO A 187 6.46 6.06 26.06
N VAL A 188 5.33 6.76 26.14
CA VAL A 188 4.01 6.11 26.18
C VAL A 188 3.66 5.47 24.84
N SER A 189 4.03 6.11 23.72
CA SER A 189 3.81 5.54 22.38
C SER A 189 4.70 4.32 22.15
N LEU A 190 5.93 4.34 22.65
CA LEU A 190 6.84 3.19 22.63
C LEU A 190 6.32 2.03 23.48
N ALA A 191 5.77 2.32 24.66
CA ALA A 191 5.14 1.31 25.50
C ALA A 191 3.94 0.65 24.79
N ALA A 192 3.10 1.44 24.10
CA ALA A 192 2.00 0.92 23.30
C ALA A 192 2.48 0.06 22.12
N SER A 193 3.59 0.42 21.43
CA SER A 193 4.14 -0.45 20.38
C SER A 193 4.65 -1.78 20.92
N LEU A 194 5.35 -1.78 22.08
CA LEU A 194 5.82 -3.01 22.70
C LEU A 194 4.67 -3.92 23.14
N ALA A 195 3.60 -3.33 23.71
CA ALA A 195 2.39 -4.08 24.05
C ALA A 195 1.69 -4.64 22.81
N THR A 196 1.60 -3.86 21.75
CA THR A 196 1.00 -4.30 20.47
C THR A 196 1.76 -5.48 19.86
N ILE A 197 3.09 -5.39 19.81
CA ILE A 197 3.95 -6.46 19.28
C ILE A 197 3.80 -7.73 20.11
N ARG A 198 3.78 -7.63 21.45
CA ARG A 198 3.52 -8.78 22.32
C ARG A 198 2.19 -9.45 22.01
N VAL A 199 1.11 -8.69 21.81
CA VAL A 199 -0.19 -9.25 21.41
C VAL A 199 -0.12 -9.93 20.05
N TYR A 200 0.61 -9.36 19.08
CA TYR A 200 0.80 -10.02 17.77
C TYR A 200 1.45 -11.41 17.91
N GLU A 201 2.44 -11.54 18.80
CA GLU A 201 3.17 -12.78 19.06
C GLU A 201 2.34 -13.77 19.91
N GLU A 202 1.76 -13.30 21.01
CA GLU A 202 1.01 -14.12 21.98
C GLU A 202 -0.29 -14.69 21.38
N ASP A 203 -1.02 -13.87 20.62
CA ASP A 203 -2.30 -14.26 20.01
C ASP A 203 -2.12 -14.86 18.60
N GLY A 204 -0.90 -14.93 18.07
CA GLY A 204 -0.60 -15.47 16.75
C GLY A 204 -1.31 -14.73 15.60
N LEU A 205 -1.33 -13.39 15.65
CA LEU A 205 -2.17 -12.58 14.74
C LEU A 205 -1.63 -12.55 13.31
N ILE A 206 -0.31 -12.68 13.12
CA ILE A 206 0.30 -12.75 11.78
C ILE A 206 -0.02 -14.11 11.14
N GLU A 207 0.07 -15.18 11.93
CA GLU A 207 -0.29 -16.54 11.54
C GLU A 207 -1.78 -16.63 11.22
N ASN A 208 -2.64 -15.97 12.00
CA ASN A 208 -4.07 -15.90 11.71
C ASN A 208 -4.32 -15.18 10.37
N ALA A 209 -3.62 -14.07 10.09
CA ALA A 209 -3.74 -13.37 8.82
C ALA A 209 -3.27 -14.22 7.63
N ALA A 210 -2.20 -15.02 7.81
CA ALA A 210 -1.74 -15.97 6.80
C ALA A 210 -2.76 -17.10 6.57
N ARG A 211 -3.31 -17.67 7.65
CA ARG A 211 -4.31 -18.75 7.64
C ARG A 211 -5.61 -18.31 6.97
N LEU A 212 -6.08 -17.09 7.25
CA LEU A 212 -7.33 -16.56 6.71
C LEU A 212 -7.19 -15.95 5.32
N GLY A 213 -5.97 -15.73 4.82
CA GLY A 213 -5.73 -15.22 3.46
C GLY A 213 -6.41 -16.08 2.37
N PRO A 214 -6.20 -17.41 2.34
CA PRO A 214 -6.91 -18.30 1.43
C PRO A 214 -8.44 -18.31 1.62
N VAL A 215 -8.93 -18.15 2.86
CA VAL A 215 -10.37 -18.07 3.14
C VAL A 215 -10.98 -16.80 2.54
N MET A 216 -10.34 -15.64 2.77
CA MET A 216 -10.73 -14.37 2.14
C MET A 216 -10.73 -14.47 0.62
N ARG A 217 -9.72 -15.12 0.04
CA ARG A 217 -9.62 -15.37 -1.41
C ARG A 217 -10.82 -16.17 -1.92
N ALA A 218 -11.22 -17.23 -1.22
CA ALA A 218 -12.37 -18.03 -1.60
C ALA A 218 -13.68 -17.22 -1.60
N HIS A 219 -13.85 -16.31 -0.63
CA HIS A 219 -14.98 -15.36 -0.66
C HIS A 219 -14.92 -14.42 -1.86
N HIS A 220 -13.76 -13.84 -2.16
CA HIS A 220 -13.59 -12.99 -3.34
C HIS A 220 -13.92 -13.72 -4.64
N GLU A 221 -13.41 -14.94 -4.82
CA GLU A 221 -13.65 -15.79 -6.00
C GLU A 221 -15.14 -16.16 -6.12
N ARG A 222 -15.79 -16.49 -5.00
CA ARG A 222 -17.24 -16.74 -4.96
C ARG A 222 -18.04 -15.52 -5.42
N LEU A 223 -17.69 -14.34 -4.94
CA LEU A 223 -18.35 -13.10 -5.33
C LEU A 223 -18.09 -12.76 -6.80
N ALA A 224 -16.86 -12.95 -7.29
CA ALA A 224 -16.52 -12.74 -8.70
C ALA A 224 -17.27 -13.69 -9.64
N ALA A 225 -17.52 -14.93 -9.22
CA ALA A 225 -18.30 -15.89 -9.98
C ALA A 225 -19.80 -15.54 -10.02
N LYS A 226 -20.33 -15.00 -8.91
CA LYS A 226 -21.76 -14.66 -8.78
C LYS A 226 -22.12 -13.32 -9.43
N HIS A 227 -21.32 -12.29 -9.17
CA HIS A 227 -21.65 -10.90 -9.49
C HIS A 227 -20.90 -10.44 -10.74
N PRO A 228 -21.59 -10.18 -11.87
CA PRO A 228 -20.93 -9.69 -13.08
C PRO A 228 -20.23 -8.35 -12.89
N SER A 229 -20.65 -7.55 -11.90
CA SER A 229 -20.01 -6.26 -11.57
C SER A 229 -18.64 -6.40 -10.93
N VAL A 230 -18.29 -7.55 -10.34
CA VAL A 230 -16.95 -7.77 -9.79
C VAL A 230 -16.00 -8.06 -10.95
N GLY A 231 -15.18 -7.08 -11.33
CA GLY A 231 -14.26 -7.22 -12.46
C GLY A 231 -12.96 -7.91 -12.07
N ALA A 232 -12.39 -7.51 -10.94
CA ALA A 232 -11.15 -8.09 -10.41
C ALA A 232 -11.22 -8.12 -8.89
N HIS A 233 -10.47 -9.04 -8.31
CA HIS A 233 -10.29 -9.16 -6.89
C HIS A 233 -8.83 -9.47 -6.57
N ARG A 234 -8.34 -8.95 -5.46
CA ARG A 234 -6.94 -9.16 -5.04
C ARG A 234 -6.89 -9.31 -3.54
N ASN A 235 -6.09 -10.25 -3.07
CA ASN A 235 -5.70 -10.30 -1.67
C ASN A 235 -4.32 -10.92 -1.44
N LEU A 236 -3.62 -10.44 -0.41
CA LEU A 236 -2.48 -11.11 0.21
C LEU A 236 -2.66 -11.04 1.73
N GLY A 237 -2.73 -12.20 2.39
CA GLY A 237 -3.21 -12.28 3.77
C GLY A 237 -4.61 -11.64 3.90
N LEU A 238 -4.78 -10.80 4.92
CA LEU A 238 -6.01 -10.02 5.18
C LEU A 238 -5.96 -8.63 4.54
N PHE A 239 -5.22 -8.45 3.45
CA PHE A 239 -5.18 -7.22 2.67
C PHE A 239 -5.92 -7.42 1.35
N GLY A 240 -7.20 -7.09 1.32
CA GLY A 240 -8.14 -7.47 0.28
C GLY A 240 -8.87 -6.31 -0.37
N ILE A 241 -9.30 -6.51 -1.62
CA ILE A 241 -10.10 -5.56 -2.38
C ILE A 241 -10.93 -6.25 -3.47
N LEU A 242 -12.08 -5.65 -3.79
CA LEU A 242 -12.89 -5.94 -4.97
C LEU A 242 -12.96 -4.69 -5.85
N ASP A 243 -12.64 -4.82 -7.13
CA ASP A 243 -12.83 -3.75 -8.12
C ASP A 243 -14.12 -3.99 -8.89
N LEU A 244 -15.00 -2.98 -8.89
CA LEU A 244 -16.27 -3.05 -9.57
C LEU A 244 -16.20 -2.41 -10.95
N VAL A 245 -16.89 -3.02 -11.91
CA VAL A 245 -16.92 -2.64 -13.32
C VAL A 245 -18.35 -2.56 -13.84
N ARG A 246 -18.56 -1.74 -14.86
CA ARG A 246 -19.75 -1.75 -15.71
C ARG A 246 -19.64 -2.78 -16.82
N SER A 247 -18.43 -3.11 -17.26
CA SER A 247 -18.19 -4.22 -18.19
C SER A 247 -16.81 -4.81 -17.94
N ARG A 248 -16.71 -6.13 -18.06
CA ARG A 248 -15.43 -6.87 -18.03
C ARG A 248 -14.72 -6.82 -19.39
N ASP A 249 -15.49 -6.73 -20.47
CA ASP A 249 -14.99 -6.62 -21.86
C ASP A 249 -15.90 -5.69 -22.69
N PRO A 250 -15.46 -4.46 -23.02
CA PRO A 250 -14.20 -3.85 -22.61
C PRO A 250 -14.18 -3.55 -21.10
N TRP A 251 -13.00 -3.65 -20.47
CA TRP A 251 -12.85 -3.31 -19.06
C TRP A 251 -13.25 -1.85 -18.79
N THR A 252 -14.37 -1.67 -18.10
CA THR A 252 -14.96 -0.35 -17.83
C THR A 252 -15.22 -0.21 -16.33
N PRO A 253 -14.38 0.51 -15.57
CA PRO A 253 -14.59 0.69 -14.13
C PRO A 253 -15.95 1.33 -13.79
N MET A 254 -16.51 1.02 -12.61
CA MET A 254 -17.79 1.59 -12.13
C MET A 254 -17.76 3.13 -12.05
N THR A 255 -16.57 3.70 -11.84
CA THR A 255 -16.33 5.14 -11.70
C THR A 255 -15.23 5.61 -12.64
N ALA A 256 -15.20 6.91 -12.94
CA ALA A 256 -13.98 7.52 -13.47
C ALA A 256 -12.83 7.47 -12.44
N PHE A 257 -11.60 7.68 -12.90
CA PHE A 257 -10.45 7.82 -12.02
C PHE A 257 -10.62 9.03 -11.09
N ASN A 258 -10.30 8.85 -9.80
CA ASN A 258 -10.52 9.86 -8.75
C ASN A 258 -11.99 10.29 -8.62
N GLY A 259 -12.92 9.39 -8.90
CA GLY A 259 -14.34 9.66 -8.90
C GLY A 259 -15.12 8.81 -7.91
N THR A 260 -16.43 9.00 -7.92
CA THR A 260 -17.41 8.11 -7.31
C THR A 260 -18.58 7.97 -8.27
N SER A 261 -19.49 7.04 -8.01
CA SER A 261 -20.75 6.90 -8.74
C SER A 261 -21.91 6.74 -7.76
N ASP A 262 -23.14 6.85 -8.25
CA ASP A 262 -24.32 6.68 -7.38
C ASP A 262 -24.45 5.25 -6.86
N GLU A 263 -24.00 4.26 -7.65
CA GLU A 263 -23.92 2.86 -7.23
C GLU A 263 -22.91 2.69 -6.08
N MET A 264 -21.70 3.27 -6.18
CA MET A 264 -20.71 3.21 -5.10
C MET A 264 -21.21 3.90 -3.82
N LYS A 265 -21.94 5.03 -3.94
CA LYS A 265 -22.57 5.69 -2.78
C LYS A 265 -23.65 4.80 -2.16
N ALA A 266 -24.49 4.17 -2.98
CA ALA A 266 -25.56 3.29 -2.54
C ALA A 266 -25.02 2.03 -1.84
N ILE A 267 -23.98 1.40 -2.39
CA ILE A 267 -23.25 0.30 -1.74
C ILE A 267 -22.70 0.74 -0.39
N GLY A 268 -21.98 1.87 -0.35
CA GLY A 268 -21.43 2.37 0.91
C GLY A 268 -22.50 2.66 1.96
N LYS A 269 -23.67 3.13 1.55
CA LYS A 269 -24.83 3.30 2.45
C LYS A 269 -25.36 1.95 2.93
N TYR A 270 -25.58 1.01 2.01
CA TYR A 270 -26.08 -0.32 2.32
C TYR A 270 -25.18 -1.07 3.32
N LEU A 271 -23.86 -1.07 3.09
CA LEU A 271 -22.90 -1.71 4.00
C LEU A 271 -23.04 -1.14 5.43
N ARG A 272 -23.09 0.20 5.58
CA ARG A 272 -23.22 0.83 6.91
C ARG A 272 -24.55 0.53 7.58
N ASP A 273 -25.65 0.56 6.83
CA ASP A 273 -26.99 0.25 7.37
C ASP A 273 -27.11 -1.21 7.83
N ASN A 274 -26.25 -2.10 7.30
CA ASN A 274 -26.18 -3.52 7.64
C ASN A 274 -24.94 -3.88 8.47
N GLY A 275 -24.35 -2.91 9.17
CA GLY A 275 -23.32 -3.16 10.19
C GLY A 275 -21.89 -3.39 9.67
N VAL A 276 -21.63 -3.23 8.38
CA VAL A 276 -20.28 -3.34 7.79
C VAL A 276 -19.72 -1.97 7.44
N TYR A 277 -18.58 -1.63 8.04
CA TYR A 277 -17.80 -0.46 7.64
C TYR A 277 -16.64 -0.88 6.74
N ALA A 278 -16.74 -0.55 5.45
CA ALA A 278 -15.67 -0.73 4.47
C ALA A 278 -15.24 0.63 3.91
N MET A 279 -13.95 0.76 3.61
CA MET A 279 -13.46 1.90 2.84
C MET A 279 -13.80 1.66 1.37
N LEU A 280 -14.53 2.61 0.77
CA LEU A 280 -14.78 2.64 -0.67
C LEU A 280 -13.92 3.75 -1.28
N ALA A 281 -13.17 3.42 -2.32
CA ALA A 281 -12.30 4.36 -3.03
C ALA A 281 -12.40 4.08 -4.54
N ASN A 282 -12.72 5.12 -5.32
CA ASN A 282 -13.06 4.97 -6.74
C ASN A 282 -14.15 3.90 -6.93
N ASN A 283 -13.86 2.88 -7.73
CA ASN A 283 -14.72 1.76 -8.04
C ASN A 283 -14.49 0.53 -7.13
N SER A 284 -13.79 0.68 -6.01
CA SER A 284 -13.33 -0.46 -5.23
C SER A 284 -13.89 -0.52 -3.80
N ILE A 285 -14.12 -1.74 -3.31
CA ILE A 285 -14.48 -2.04 -1.92
C ILE A 285 -13.27 -2.68 -1.23
N HIS A 286 -12.70 -2.01 -0.23
CA HIS A 286 -11.62 -2.58 0.58
C HIS A 286 -12.15 -3.56 1.62
N THR A 287 -11.52 -4.73 1.72
CA THR A 287 -11.92 -5.84 2.61
C THR A 287 -10.80 -6.14 3.61
N ASN A 288 -10.50 -5.15 4.47
CA ASN A 288 -9.30 -5.14 5.34
C ASN A 288 -9.66 -5.22 6.84
N PRO A 289 -10.09 -6.38 7.36
CA PRO A 289 -10.54 -6.52 8.74
C PRO A 289 -9.38 -6.42 9.75
N PRO A 290 -9.66 -6.27 11.07
CA PRO A 290 -8.67 -6.49 12.11
C PRO A 290 -8.02 -7.88 12.02
N LEU A 291 -6.76 -8.03 12.44
CA LEU A 291 -6.04 -9.31 12.32
C LEU A 291 -6.57 -10.40 13.26
N CYS A 292 -7.29 -10.01 14.31
CA CYS A 292 -7.98 -10.92 15.23
C CYS A 292 -9.36 -11.39 14.72
N ILE A 293 -9.76 -11.04 13.49
CA ILE A 293 -11.02 -11.49 12.93
C ILE A 293 -11.08 -13.02 12.88
N THR A 294 -12.26 -13.57 13.19
CA THR A 294 -12.52 -15.01 13.05
C THR A 294 -13.05 -15.33 11.66
N GLU A 295 -12.97 -16.59 11.26
CA GLU A 295 -13.53 -17.06 9.99
C GLU A 295 -15.04 -16.82 9.88
N ALA A 296 -15.79 -17.01 10.97
CA ALA A 296 -17.23 -16.77 11.01
C ALA A 296 -17.58 -15.28 10.81
N GLN A 297 -16.86 -14.37 11.46
CA GLN A 297 -17.04 -12.92 11.29
C GLN A 297 -16.64 -12.46 9.87
N LEU A 298 -15.59 -13.08 9.31
CA LEU A 298 -15.18 -12.82 7.94
C LEU A 298 -16.30 -13.21 6.96
N ALA A 299 -16.88 -14.40 7.14
CA ALA A 299 -18.02 -14.87 6.34
C ALA A 299 -19.24 -13.94 6.49
N GLU A 300 -19.61 -13.56 7.70
CA GLU A 300 -20.70 -12.61 7.97
C GLU A 300 -20.52 -11.30 7.20
N GLY A 301 -19.32 -10.70 7.26
CA GLY A 301 -19.02 -9.48 6.53
C GLY A 301 -19.13 -9.64 5.01
N PHE A 302 -18.73 -10.81 4.49
CA PHE A 302 -18.82 -11.09 3.05
C PHE A 302 -20.25 -11.36 2.58
N GLU A 303 -21.16 -11.88 3.41
CA GLU A 303 -22.58 -11.99 3.07
C GLU A 303 -23.25 -10.62 2.93
N VAL A 304 -22.86 -9.64 3.74
CA VAL A 304 -23.34 -8.25 3.58
C VAL A 304 -22.77 -7.61 2.31
N ILE A 305 -21.50 -7.88 1.97
CA ILE A 305 -20.90 -7.41 0.73
C ILE A 305 -21.57 -8.05 -0.48
N ASP A 306 -21.85 -9.35 -0.43
CA ASP A 306 -22.60 -10.09 -1.45
C ASP A 306 -23.93 -9.38 -1.78
N ALA A 307 -24.78 -9.16 -0.78
CA ALA A 307 -26.06 -8.50 -0.99
C ALA A 307 -25.91 -7.05 -1.49
N ALA A 308 -24.84 -6.35 -1.12
CA ALA A 308 -24.57 -5.01 -1.61
C ALA A 308 -24.17 -4.99 -3.11
N LEU A 309 -23.54 -6.06 -3.61
CA LEU A 309 -23.10 -6.15 -5.00
C LEU A 309 -24.27 -6.28 -5.99
N ASP A 310 -25.44 -6.71 -5.55
CA ASP A 310 -26.67 -6.67 -6.36
C ASP A 310 -26.98 -5.24 -6.87
N ILE A 311 -26.59 -4.20 -6.12
CA ILE A 311 -26.71 -2.79 -6.54
C ILE A 311 -25.77 -2.50 -7.71
N ALA A 312 -24.53 -2.98 -7.65
CA ALA A 312 -23.55 -2.80 -8.71
C ALA A 312 -23.92 -3.58 -9.97
N ASP A 313 -24.51 -4.77 -9.82
CA ASP A 313 -24.90 -5.62 -10.94
C ASP A 313 -25.95 -4.97 -11.84
N GLN A 314 -26.84 -4.12 -11.29
CA GLN A 314 -27.80 -3.35 -12.06
C GLN A 314 -27.16 -2.33 -13.01
N ALA A 315 -25.92 -1.92 -12.73
CA ALA A 315 -25.15 -0.98 -13.53
C ALA A 315 -24.22 -1.66 -14.54
N VAL A 316 -24.17 -3.00 -14.55
CA VAL A 316 -23.41 -3.75 -15.54
C VAL A 316 -24.11 -3.64 -16.89
N THR A 317 -23.35 -3.15 -17.87
CA THR A 317 -23.73 -3.12 -19.26
C THR A 317 -23.10 -4.32 -19.94
N GLY A 318 -23.91 -5.33 -20.23
CA GLY A 318 -23.56 -6.54 -20.97
C GLY A 318 -24.70 -6.92 -21.89
#